data_AF-A0A4Y7ZT78-F1
#
_entry.id   AF-A0A4Y7ZT78-F1
#
_cell.length_a   1.000
_cell.length_b   1.000
_cell.length_c   1.000
_cell.angle_alpha   90.00
_cell.angle_beta   90.00
_cell.angle_gamma   90.00
#
_symmetry.space_group_name_H-M   'P 1'
#
loop_
_entity.id
_entity.type
_entity.pdbx_description
1 polymer ?
#
loop_
_entity_poly.entity_id
_entity_poly.type
_entity_poly.pdbx_seq_one_letter_code
_entity_poly.pdbx_strand_id
1 'polypeptide(L)'
;MENINKYNNLANQHPKHLALIETLFHQGELKEMLLRLSKEKIDFMSIPNEENGFACVSSRDVKRFTKDGFCLIEKDKIMLFGLTEYLADKEIAFGKKIAKKIKCKALKKLANSLIEDFEFSYQLEEMKNNGVQIIQL
;
A
#
# COMPACT_ATOMS: atom_id res chain seq x y z
N MET A 1 -4.36 -14.49 -10.37
CA MET A 1 -5.01 -13.46 -11.23
C MET A 1 -6.17 -12.74 -10.56
N GLU A 2 -7.08 -13.42 -9.84
CA GLU A 2 -8.24 -12.79 -9.21
C GLU A 2 -7.87 -11.67 -8.19
N ASN A 3 -6.84 -11.88 -7.38
CA ASN A 3 -6.39 -10.89 -6.39
C ASN A 3 -5.81 -9.63 -7.03
N ILE A 4 -5.03 -9.79 -8.10
CA ILE A 4 -4.48 -8.68 -8.90
C ILE A 4 -5.61 -7.86 -9.50
N ASN A 5 -6.65 -8.50 -10.03
CA ASN A 5 -7.82 -7.79 -10.56
C ASN A 5 -8.57 -7.02 -9.47
N LYS A 6 -8.75 -7.61 -8.28
CA LYS A 6 -9.33 -6.92 -7.12
C LYS A 6 -8.51 -5.71 -6.69
N TYR A 7 -7.19 -5.85 -6.66
CA TYR A 7 -6.26 -4.76 -6.37
C TYR A 7 -6.37 -3.65 -7.41
N ASN A 8 -6.27 -3.97 -8.70
CA ASN A 8 -6.32 -2.99 -9.79
C ASN A 8 -7.66 -2.24 -9.81
N ASN A 9 -8.77 -2.93 -9.60
CA ASN A 9 -10.09 -2.29 -9.50
C ASN A 9 -10.15 -1.31 -8.33
N LEU A 10 -9.60 -1.70 -7.17
CA LEU A 10 -9.53 -0.83 -6.00
C LEU A 10 -8.62 0.39 -6.25
N ALA A 11 -7.48 0.18 -6.90
CA ALA A 11 -6.51 1.20 -7.25
C ALA A 11 -7.14 2.25 -8.19
N ASN A 12 -7.85 1.80 -9.23
CA ASN A 12 -8.56 2.66 -10.19
C ASN A 12 -9.68 3.51 -9.53
N GLN A 13 -10.30 3.00 -8.47
CA GLN A 13 -11.31 3.73 -7.71
C GLN A 13 -10.70 4.79 -6.76
N HIS A 14 -9.40 4.73 -6.53
CA HIS A 14 -8.70 5.52 -5.51
C HIS A 14 -7.41 6.18 -6.05
N PRO A 15 -7.50 7.00 -7.12
CA PRO A 15 -6.32 7.61 -7.76
C PRO A 15 -5.52 8.52 -6.82
N LYS A 16 -6.19 9.21 -5.87
CA LYS A 16 -5.49 10.06 -4.88
C LYS A 16 -4.60 9.26 -3.93
N HIS A 17 -4.97 8.02 -3.62
CA HIS A 17 -4.12 7.17 -2.81
C HIS A 17 -2.88 6.74 -3.59
N LEU A 18 -3.02 6.38 -4.86
CA LEU A 18 -1.88 6.03 -5.72
C LEU A 18 -0.94 7.22 -5.91
N ALA A 19 -1.48 8.40 -6.21
CA ALA A 19 -0.68 9.62 -6.32
C ALA A 19 0.13 9.93 -5.05
N LEU A 20 -0.44 9.67 -3.86
CA LEU A 20 0.30 9.77 -2.60
C LEU A 20 1.43 8.73 -2.50
N ILE A 21 1.15 7.47 -2.85
CA ILE A 21 2.18 6.41 -2.84
C ILE A 21 3.32 6.77 -3.80
N GLU A 22 3.01 7.15 -5.03
CA GLU A 22 3.98 7.56 -6.03
C GLU A 22 4.80 8.76 -5.54
N THR A 23 4.16 9.79 -4.97
CA THR A 23 4.86 10.97 -4.44
C THR A 23 5.86 10.57 -3.36
N LEU A 24 5.43 9.78 -2.37
CA LEU A 24 6.29 9.32 -1.28
C LEU A 24 7.39 8.38 -1.76
N PHE A 25 7.11 7.57 -2.79
CA PHE A 25 8.09 6.66 -3.38
C PHE A 25 9.21 7.43 -4.09
N HIS A 26 8.86 8.40 -4.95
CA HIS A 26 9.83 9.26 -5.64
C HIS A 26 10.67 10.11 -4.67
N GLN A 27 10.10 10.50 -3.53
CA GLN A 27 10.81 11.22 -2.47
C GLN A 27 11.69 10.31 -1.58
N GLY A 28 11.59 8.98 -1.73
CA GLY A 28 12.30 8.03 -0.87
C GLY A 28 11.73 7.93 0.55
N GLU A 29 10.55 8.48 0.81
CA GLU A 29 9.93 8.58 2.14
C GLU A 29 8.88 7.49 2.41
N LEU A 30 8.43 6.75 1.39
CA LEU A 30 7.32 5.80 1.50
C LEU A 30 7.51 4.80 2.65
N LYS A 31 8.71 4.22 2.79
CA LYS A 31 9.01 3.19 3.80
C LYS A 31 8.84 3.75 5.21
N GLU A 32 9.39 4.94 5.44
CA GLU A 32 9.31 5.65 6.70
C GLU A 32 7.85 5.99 7.02
N MET A 33 7.12 6.56 6.06
CA MET A 33 5.74 6.97 6.27
C MET A 33 4.80 5.80 6.53
N LEU A 34 4.99 4.65 5.87
CA LEU A 34 4.25 3.43 6.19
C LEU A 34 4.53 2.93 7.61
N LEU A 35 5.79 3.00 8.06
CA LEU A 35 6.16 2.64 9.44
C LEU A 35 5.54 3.60 10.45
N ARG A 36 5.60 4.91 10.19
CA ARG A 36 4.99 5.94 11.05
C ARG A 36 3.48 5.77 11.10
N LEU A 37 2.79 5.61 9.97
CA LEU A 37 1.36 5.30 9.91
C LEU A 37 1.02 4.05 10.75
N SER A 38 1.88 3.03 10.75
CA SER A 38 1.62 1.78 11.48
C SER A 38 1.75 1.88 13.02
N LYS A 39 2.29 2.98 13.55
CA LYS A 39 2.62 3.14 14.97
C LYS A 39 2.06 4.43 15.58
N GLU A 40 2.11 5.51 14.82
CA GLU A 40 1.77 6.86 15.26
C GLU A 40 0.29 7.19 14.99
N LYS A 41 -0.19 8.19 15.73
CA LYS A 41 -1.51 8.80 15.53
C LYS A 41 -1.40 9.92 14.49
N ILE A 42 -1.07 9.51 13.28
CA ILE A 42 -1.00 10.38 12.09
C ILE A 42 -1.92 9.85 10.99
N ASP A 43 -2.37 10.77 10.14
CA ASP A 43 -3.19 10.51 8.97
C ASP A 43 -2.71 11.37 7.79
N PHE A 44 -3.05 10.95 6.57
CA PHE A 44 -2.83 11.75 5.37
C PHE A 44 -4.15 12.37 4.91
N MET A 45 -4.07 13.61 4.47
CA MET A 45 -5.21 14.33 3.90
C MET A 45 -4.79 14.98 2.58
N SER A 46 -5.68 14.99 1.59
CA SER A 46 -5.46 15.75 0.35
C SER A 46 -5.75 17.23 0.58
N ILE A 47 -4.88 18.08 0.04
CA ILE A 47 -4.99 19.53 0.11
C ILE A 47 -5.99 20.01 -0.94
N PRO A 48 -6.96 20.87 -0.59
CA PRO A 48 -7.91 21.40 -1.57
C PRO A 48 -7.19 22.25 -2.62
N ASN A 49 -7.67 22.20 -3.86
CA ASN A 49 -7.12 22.93 -5.02
C ASN A 49 -5.69 22.54 -5.43
N GLU A 50 -5.12 21.48 -4.86
CA GLU A 50 -3.85 20.90 -5.29
C GLU A 50 -4.07 19.49 -5.84
N GLU A 51 -3.66 19.25 -7.08
CA GLU A 51 -3.91 17.98 -7.76
C GLU A 51 -3.21 16.80 -7.07
N ASN A 52 -1.99 16.98 -6.59
CA ASN A 52 -1.22 15.98 -5.86
C ASN A 52 -0.70 16.52 -4.51
N GLY A 53 -1.42 17.49 -3.93
CA GLY A 53 -1.09 18.06 -2.64
C GLY A 53 -1.56 17.17 -1.50
N PHE A 54 -0.65 16.80 -0.62
CA PHE A 54 -0.94 15.97 0.55
C PHE A 54 -0.31 16.54 1.82
N ALA A 55 -1.04 16.44 2.92
CA ALA A 55 -0.56 16.81 4.24
C ALA A 55 -0.54 15.57 5.15
N CYS A 56 0.60 15.33 5.80
CA CYS A 56 0.69 14.43 6.94
C CYS A 56 0.32 15.21 8.21
N VAL A 57 -0.77 14.81 8.86
CA VAL A 57 -1.30 15.52 10.03
C VAL A 57 -1.43 14.59 11.22
N SER A 58 -1.46 15.16 12.42
CA SER A 58 -1.86 14.43 13.61
C SER A 58 -3.34 14.04 13.50
N SER A 59 -3.66 12.80 13.89
CA SER A 59 -5.05 12.28 13.85
C SER A 59 -6.03 13.13 14.67
N ARG A 60 -5.52 13.90 15.65
CA ARG A 60 -6.35 14.79 16.47
C ARG A 60 -6.82 16.02 15.69
N ASP A 61 -6.07 16.41 14.67
CA ASP A 61 -6.30 17.64 13.90
C ASP A 61 -7.11 17.39 12.62
N VAL A 62 -7.37 16.13 12.26
CA VAL A 62 -8.16 15.76 11.08
C VAL A 62 -9.50 16.51 11.03
N LYS A 63 -10.25 16.54 12.14
CA LYS A 63 -11.54 17.24 12.22
C LYS A 63 -11.42 18.75 11.97
N ARG A 64 -10.30 19.35 12.35
CA ARG A 64 -10.03 20.77 12.12
C ARG A 64 -9.76 20.98 10.63
N PHE A 65 -8.81 20.27 10.06
CA PHE A 65 -8.44 20.41 8.65
C PHE A 65 -9.57 20.04 7.69
N THR A 66 -10.47 19.13 8.06
CA THR A 66 -11.68 18.86 7.25
C THR A 66 -12.59 20.09 7.13
N LYS A 67 -12.65 20.96 8.14
CA LYS A 67 -13.39 22.23 8.03
C LYS A 67 -12.72 23.21 7.07
N ASP A 68 -11.41 23.10 6.90
CA ASP A 68 -10.60 23.90 5.98
C ASP A 68 -10.57 23.30 4.56
N GLY A 69 -11.40 22.28 4.29
CA GLY A 69 -11.57 21.66 2.96
C GLY A 69 -10.66 20.49 2.66
N PHE A 70 -9.84 20.03 3.61
CA PHE A 70 -8.98 18.87 3.42
C PHE A 70 -9.77 17.57 3.48
N CYS A 71 -9.46 16.62 2.61
CA CYS A 71 -10.14 15.31 2.57
C CYS A 71 -9.25 14.20 3.11
N LEU A 72 -9.77 13.40 4.04
CA LEU A 72 -9.03 12.28 4.64
C LEU A 72 -8.77 11.18 3.61
N ILE A 73 -7.53 10.68 3.58
CA ILE A 73 -7.13 9.55 2.75
C ILE A 73 -7.10 8.29 3.62
N GLU A 74 -7.90 7.29 3.23
CA GLU A 74 -8.10 6.08 4.03
C GLU A 74 -6.79 5.30 4.25
N LYS A 75 -6.36 5.26 5.52
CA LYS A 75 -5.09 4.70 5.97
C LYS A 75 -4.84 3.25 5.57
N ASP A 76 -5.85 2.40 5.65
CA ASP A 76 -5.72 0.98 5.30
C ASP A 76 -5.45 0.78 3.81
N LYS A 77 -5.97 1.68 2.95
CA LYS A 77 -5.68 1.67 1.51
C LYS A 77 -4.27 2.19 1.22
N ILE A 78 -3.82 3.24 1.94
CA ILE A 78 -2.41 3.69 1.86
C ILE A 78 -1.47 2.55 2.21
N MET A 79 -1.76 1.80 3.29
CA MET A 79 -0.94 0.64 3.67
C MET A 79 -0.96 -0.46 2.62
N LEU A 80 -2.12 -0.77 2.04
CA LEU A 80 -2.27 -1.79 1.00
C LEU A 80 -1.53 -1.42 -0.30
N PHE A 81 -1.66 -0.19 -0.78
CA PHE A 81 -0.99 0.24 -2.01
C PHE A 81 0.50 0.47 -1.78
N GLY A 82 0.88 1.03 -0.62
CA GLY A 82 2.29 1.24 -0.31
C GLY A 82 3.06 -0.06 -0.09
N LEU A 83 2.44 -1.11 0.47
CA LEU A 83 3.15 -2.38 0.66
C LEU A 83 3.45 -3.09 -0.66
N THR A 84 2.64 -2.91 -1.72
CA THR A 84 2.85 -3.59 -3.00
C THR A 84 4.09 -3.11 -3.74
N GLU A 85 4.49 -1.85 -3.57
CA GLU A 85 5.78 -1.34 -4.06
C GLU A 85 6.95 -2.16 -3.49
N TYR A 86 6.90 -2.48 -2.19
CA TYR A 86 7.93 -3.29 -1.54
C TYR A 86 7.82 -4.78 -1.86
N LEU A 87 6.63 -5.27 -2.20
CA LEU A 87 6.50 -6.64 -2.68
C LEU A 87 7.26 -6.79 -3.98
N ALA A 88 7.10 -5.85 -4.94
CA ALA A 88 7.80 -5.86 -6.22
C ALA A 88 9.33 -5.88 -6.07
N ASP A 89 9.86 -5.20 -5.05
CA ASP A 89 11.29 -5.17 -4.69
C ASP A 89 11.75 -6.39 -3.85
N LYS A 90 10.97 -7.47 -3.82
CA LYS A 90 11.25 -8.70 -3.04
C LYS A 90 11.35 -8.48 -1.52
N GLU A 91 10.89 -7.34 -0.99
CA GLU A 91 10.86 -7.04 0.45
C GLU A 91 9.63 -7.65 1.18
N ILE A 92 9.44 -8.96 1.02
CA ILE A 92 8.28 -9.69 1.55
C ILE A 92 8.10 -9.51 3.07
N ALA A 93 9.20 -9.55 3.83
CA ALA A 93 9.15 -9.40 5.29
C ALA A 93 8.59 -8.03 5.72
N PHE A 94 8.91 -6.98 4.97
CA PHE A 94 8.36 -5.65 5.19
C PHE A 94 6.87 -5.61 4.82
N GLY A 95 6.50 -6.16 3.65
CA GLY A 95 5.10 -6.27 3.23
C GLY A 95 4.22 -6.97 4.27
N LYS A 96 4.67 -8.12 4.81
CA LYS A 96 4.00 -8.85 5.91
C LYS A 96 3.84 -8.00 7.18
N LYS A 97 4.83 -7.17 7.51
CA LYS A 97 4.76 -6.26 8.67
C LYS A 97 3.68 -5.20 8.49
N ILE A 98 3.56 -4.61 7.29
CA ILE A 98 2.55 -3.60 6.98
C ILE A 98 1.15 -4.24 6.89
N ALA A 99 1.00 -5.38 6.22
CA ALA A 99 -0.29 -6.09 6.10
C ALA A 99 -0.93 -6.41 7.47
N LYS A 100 -0.11 -6.74 8.48
CA LYS A 100 -0.59 -6.99 9.86
C LYS A 100 -1.28 -5.77 10.48
N LYS A 101 -0.96 -4.56 10.03
CA LYS A 101 -1.40 -3.27 10.58
C LYS A 101 -2.69 -2.75 9.95
N ILE A 102 -3.07 -3.29 8.78
CA ILE A 102 -4.36 -3.05 8.15
C ILE A 102 -5.47 -3.57 9.07
N LYS A 103 -6.47 -2.73 9.35
CA LYS A 103 -7.58 -3.05 10.25
C LYS A 103 -8.78 -3.63 9.51
N CYS A 104 -9.09 -3.11 8.34
CA CYS A 104 -10.16 -3.57 7.48
C CYS A 104 -9.92 -5.02 7.07
N LYS A 105 -10.82 -5.92 7.47
CA LYS A 105 -10.69 -7.36 7.24
C LYS A 105 -10.56 -7.71 5.76
N ALA A 106 -11.34 -7.05 4.90
CA ALA A 106 -11.32 -7.29 3.45
C ALA A 106 -9.98 -6.88 2.83
N LEU A 107 -9.48 -5.68 3.16
CA LEU A 107 -8.20 -5.18 2.67
C LEU A 107 -7.02 -6.00 3.22
N LYS A 108 -7.10 -6.42 4.48
CA LYS A 108 -6.09 -7.30 5.10
C LYS A 108 -6.03 -8.66 4.43
N LYS A 109 -7.19 -9.25 4.11
CA LYS A 109 -7.25 -10.50 3.35
C LYS A 109 -6.61 -10.32 1.98
N LEU A 110 -6.96 -9.24 1.27
CA LEU A 110 -6.38 -8.93 -0.03
C LEU A 110 -4.85 -8.76 0.05
N ALA A 111 -4.34 -8.02 1.05
CA ALA A 111 -2.90 -7.86 1.27
C ALA A 111 -2.18 -9.20 1.47
N ASN A 112 -2.72 -10.08 2.31
CA ASN A 112 -2.13 -11.39 2.55
C ASN A 112 -2.13 -12.26 1.28
N SER A 113 -3.22 -12.25 0.52
CA SER A 113 -3.28 -13.01 -0.74
C SER A 113 -2.33 -12.47 -1.81
N LEU A 114 -2.13 -11.14 -1.88
CA LEU A 114 -1.10 -10.56 -2.75
C LEU A 114 0.31 -11.00 -2.32
N ILE A 115 0.60 -10.99 -1.02
CA ILE A 115 1.90 -11.47 -0.50
C ILE A 115 2.13 -12.93 -0.90
N GLU A 116 1.14 -13.81 -0.75
CA GLU A 116 1.21 -15.22 -1.16
C GLU A 116 1.48 -15.36 -2.66
N ASP A 117 0.78 -14.58 -3.50
CA ASP A 117 0.97 -14.56 -4.96
C ASP A 117 2.41 -14.14 -5.34
N PHE A 118 2.98 -13.15 -4.65
CA PHE A 118 4.37 -12.69 -4.86
C PHE A 118 5.39 -13.73 -4.36
N GLU A 119 5.21 -14.29 -3.16
CA GLU A 119 6.09 -15.34 -2.62
C GLU A 119 6.15 -16.56 -3.55
N PHE A 120 4.99 -17.00 -4.03
CA PHE A 120 4.91 -18.09 -4.99
C PHE A 120 5.64 -17.76 -6.30
N SER A 121 5.42 -16.54 -6.83
CA SER A 121 6.09 -16.09 -8.06
C SER A 121 7.62 -16.08 -7.92
N TYR A 122 8.15 -15.65 -6.78
CA TYR A 122 9.58 -15.66 -6.51
C TYR A 122 10.16 -17.06 -6.35
N GLN A 123 9.43 -17.97 -5.70
CA GLN A 123 9.83 -19.38 -5.63
C GLN A 123 9.90 -20.03 -7.03
N LEU A 124 8.93 -19.75 -7.90
CA LEU A 124 8.97 -20.25 -9.28
C LEU A 124 10.15 -19.68 -10.06
N GLU A 125 10.49 -18.40 -9.87
CA GLU A 125 11.65 -17.77 -10.49
C GLU A 125 12.96 -18.44 -10.05
N GLU A 126 13.13 -18.69 -8.75
CA GLU A 126 14.29 -19.40 -8.19
C GLU A 126 14.39 -20.83 -8.72
N MET A 127 13.27 -21.57 -8.77
CA MET A 127 13.24 -22.92 -9.32
C MET A 127 13.67 -22.96 -10.79
N LYS A 128 13.17 -22.03 -11.61
CA LYS A 128 13.58 -21.90 -13.02
C LYS A 128 15.08 -21.60 -13.15
N ASN A 129 15.59 -20.67 -12.33
CA ASN A 129 17.01 -20.31 -12.34
C ASN A 129 17.91 -21.48 -11.92
N ASN A 130 17.40 -22.38 -11.08
CA ASN A 130 18.09 -23.62 -10.67
C ASN A 130 17.90 -24.79 -11.64
N GLY A 131 17.34 -24.55 -12.83
CA GLY A 131 17.17 -25.57 -13.88
C GLY A 131 16.02 -26.54 -13.64
N VAL A 132 15.12 -26.25 -12.69
CA VAL A 132 13.93 -27.08 -12.45
C VAL A 132 12.91 -26.82 -13.56
N GLN A 133 12.54 -27.88 -14.29
CA GLN A 133 11.41 -27.82 -15.22
C GLN A 133 10.09 -27.75 -14.44
N ILE A 134 9.39 -26.64 -14.59
CA ILE A 134 8.06 -26.45 -14.00
C ILE A 134 7.03 -27.00 -14.98
N ILE A 135 6.44 -28.15 -14.65
CA ILE A 135 5.32 -28.71 -15.40
C ILE A 135 4.05 -28.03 -14.87
N GLN A 136 3.46 -27.15 -15.67
CA GLN A 136 2.11 -26.65 -15.39
C GLN A 136 1.11 -27.78 -15.68
N LEU A 137 0.37 -28.21 -14.65
CA LEU A 137 -0.79 -29.10 -14.76
C LEU A 137 -2.06 -28.30 -15.05
#